data_AF-A0AAD1U8A4-F1
#
_entry.id   AF-A0AAD1U8A4-F1
#
_cell.length_a   1.000
_cell.length_b   1.000
_cell.length_c   1.000
_cell.angle_alpha   90.00
_cell.angle_beta   90.00
_cell.angle_gamma   90.00
#
_symmetry.space_group_name_H-M   'P 1'
#
loop_
_entity.id
_entity.type
_entity.pdbx_description
1 polymer ?
#
loop_
_entity_poly.entity_id
_entity_poly.type
_entity_poly.pdbx_seq_one_letter_code
_entity_poly.pdbx_strand_id
1 'polypeptide(L)'
;MVKTRRGKKREIKAVAKKKGQDSSDSEEEKIDTSVQNRGKKKADNTKKTKASAKSKPKAKGSTKNKKQKKAKRKKSEDSGQESDASGSDKSKSSKKSAKEEEKIKEVTSSISHGVMVDHKVPGASGYEVIKHGSQVLSAHLMCADLEKNNNKFYIAQGLKKSSGCYLWTRWGRVGIDGKTKMINASTEQFCANLFNKKVNDKKNHRYKEVELAVEPDKKSKQNSKAKIKKKKTIRKEKSGLPPKVQNLIRFIFNMNLIEKSVVKVGYNVKKMPLGNLSKQTISDGYTILKSIEKELAKKKPINSTLSTLSGDFYTTIPHDIGYKKLKDFIINTPKILKEKLDLVDSLRDIRIAAEIVNQVDDGDDDANELDAQYKKMNCEIVPMDDSFPEYKTLLKALETTHGKTHHFKLTPIDVFKIEREGEQKKFDGKVGNKMLLWHGSRFSNFGGILSQGLRIAPPEAPVSGYMFGKGVYFADIVSKSAGYCCSHLSNKEGLLLLCEVAIGETNDLTNAKYDANKLPRGKHSTLGMGKWIPDHSEDIDDAKIFMGPIQEESKTKNRCLRYNEYITYDIDRIVMKYLFRCKFS
;
A
#
# COMPACT_ATOMS: atom_id res chain seq x y z
N MET A 1 -81.68 31.60 -38.15
CA MET A 1 -80.25 31.98 -38.04
C MET A 1 -79.62 31.30 -36.82
N VAL A 2 -78.29 31.16 -36.78
CA VAL A 2 -77.59 30.10 -36.01
C VAL A 2 -77.03 30.60 -34.67
N LYS A 3 -77.22 29.81 -33.60
CA LYS A 3 -76.53 29.97 -32.30
C LYS A 3 -75.28 29.09 -32.23
N THR A 4 -74.09 29.68 -32.12
CA THR A 4 -72.82 28.93 -32.01
C THR A 4 -72.41 28.70 -30.55
N ARG A 5 -72.32 27.42 -30.15
CA ARG A 5 -71.73 26.99 -28.87
C ARG A 5 -70.20 27.00 -28.96
N ARG A 6 -69.49 27.60 -27.98
CA ARG A 6 -68.05 27.34 -27.75
C ARG A 6 -67.89 26.39 -26.56
N GLY A 7 -67.29 25.21 -26.81
CA GLY A 7 -67.10 24.17 -25.80
C GLY A 7 -65.80 24.33 -25.00
N LYS A 8 -65.85 24.01 -23.69
CA LYS A 8 -64.65 23.89 -22.85
C LYS A 8 -64.00 22.52 -23.10
N LYS A 9 -62.73 22.48 -23.50
CA LYS A 9 -61.87 21.29 -23.27
C LYS A 9 -61.17 21.45 -21.92
N ARG A 10 -61.35 20.46 -21.04
CA ARG A 10 -60.50 20.23 -19.87
C ARG A 10 -59.44 19.20 -20.28
N GLU A 11 -58.16 19.51 -20.14
CA GLU A 11 -57.11 18.48 -20.13
C GLU A 11 -56.74 18.12 -18.70
N ILE A 12 -56.54 16.82 -18.47
CA ILE A 12 -56.25 16.25 -17.15
C ILE A 12 -54.76 15.95 -17.08
N LYS A 13 -53.99 16.73 -16.32
CA LYS A 13 -52.62 16.37 -15.92
C LYS A 13 -52.66 15.70 -14.55
N ALA A 14 -52.46 14.38 -14.53
CA ALA A 14 -52.50 13.57 -13.32
C ALA A 14 -51.31 13.85 -12.39
N VAL A 15 -51.57 13.93 -11.09
CA VAL A 15 -50.55 14.12 -10.05
C VAL A 15 -49.95 12.78 -9.63
N ALA A 16 -48.75 12.45 -10.11
CA ALA A 16 -48.02 11.23 -9.75
C ALA A 16 -47.10 11.45 -8.54
N LYS A 17 -47.66 11.34 -7.34
CA LYS A 17 -46.98 11.55 -6.05
C LYS A 17 -46.08 10.34 -5.70
N LYS A 18 -44.76 10.40 -5.96
CA LYS A 18 -43.81 9.37 -5.51
C LYS A 18 -43.19 9.70 -4.15
N LYS A 19 -43.54 8.90 -3.14
CA LYS A 19 -42.71 8.60 -1.95
C LYS A 19 -41.82 7.37 -2.26
N GLY A 20 -40.86 7.10 -1.38
CA GLY A 20 -39.69 6.23 -1.65
C GLY A 20 -38.46 7.13 -1.77
N GLN A 21 -37.66 7.37 -0.73
CA GLN A 21 -37.46 6.62 0.51
C GLN A 21 -36.91 5.20 0.26
N ASP A 22 -35.70 5.17 -0.31
CA ASP A 22 -34.69 4.17 0.03
C ASP A 22 -33.63 4.88 0.88
N SER A 23 -33.22 4.24 1.98
CA SER A 23 -32.30 4.79 2.97
C SER A 23 -31.52 3.65 3.62
N SER A 24 -30.27 3.93 4.02
CA SER A 24 -29.44 3.11 4.93
C SER A 24 -28.97 1.74 4.37
N ASP A 25 -27.78 1.24 4.69
CA ASP A 25 -26.57 1.92 5.17
C ASP A 25 -25.30 1.04 5.02
N SER A 26 -24.16 1.62 5.40
CA SER A 26 -22.97 0.98 6.00
C SER A 26 -22.57 -0.47 5.65
N GLU A 27 -21.28 -0.68 5.34
CA GLU A 27 -20.50 -1.71 6.04
C GLU A 27 -19.00 -1.36 6.11
N GLU A 28 -18.57 -0.81 7.24
CA GLU A 28 -17.17 -0.73 7.65
C GLU A 28 -16.98 -1.48 8.98
N GLU A 29 -15.85 -2.16 9.06
CA GLU A 29 -15.29 -2.94 10.19
C GLU A 29 -16.26 -3.54 11.22
N LYS A 30 -16.53 -4.84 11.05
CA LYS A 30 -16.58 -5.78 12.18
C LYS A 30 -15.44 -6.79 12.07
N ILE A 31 -14.47 -6.67 12.97
CA ILE A 31 -13.52 -7.74 13.29
C ILE A 31 -13.89 -8.22 14.68
N ASP A 32 -14.21 -9.50 14.84
CA ASP A 32 -14.24 -10.14 16.16
C ASP A 32 -13.71 -11.57 16.09
N THR A 33 -13.13 -12.00 17.21
CA THR A 33 -12.48 -13.28 17.41
C THR A 33 -13.29 -14.15 18.35
N SER A 34 -13.77 -15.31 17.89
CA SER A 34 -13.79 -16.52 18.72
C SER A 34 -14.13 -17.77 17.91
N VAL A 35 -13.52 -18.89 18.30
CA VAL A 35 -13.96 -20.23 17.91
C VAL A 35 -14.33 -20.96 19.20
N GLN A 36 -15.60 -21.32 19.38
CA GLN A 36 -15.97 -22.37 20.32
C GLN A 36 -17.28 -23.09 19.94
N ASN A 37 -17.33 -24.38 20.28
CA ASN A 37 -18.45 -25.26 19.98
C ASN A 37 -19.68 -24.99 20.86
N ARG A 38 -20.88 -25.13 20.27
CA ARG A 38 -22.02 -25.84 20.89
C ARG A 38 -23.08 -26.14 19.83
N GLY A 39 -23.29 -27.43 19.52
CA GLY A 39 -24.39 -27.89 18.68
C GLY A 39 -25.57 -28.40 19.51
N LYS A 40 -26.78 -28.43 18.92
CA LYS A 40 -27.91 -29.24 19.43
C LYS A 40 -28.85 -29.67 18.29
N LYS A 41 -29.53 -30.79 18.49
CA LYS A 41 -30.37 -31.47 17.49
C LYS A 41 -31.81 -30.94 17.48
N LYS A 42 -32.45 -30.98 16.30
CA LYS A 42 -33.87 -31.30 15.99
C LYS A 42 -33.98 -31.25 14.44
N ALA A 43 -34.55 -32.21 13.69
CA ALA A 43 -35.82 -32.94 13.80
C ALA A 43 -37.03 -31.98 13.73
N ASP A 44 -38.03 -32.17 12.86
CA ASP A 44 -38.50 -33.43 12.25
C ASP A 44 -39.17 -33.22 10.85
N ASN A 45 -39.61 -34.32 10.22
CA ASN A 45 -40.67 -34.51 9.20
C ASN A 45 -41.31 -33.27 8.50
N THR A 46 -41.63 -33.29 7.19
CA THR A 46 -41.95 -34.41 6.26
C THR A 46 -41.50 -34.03 4.81
N LYS A 47 -42.01 -34.46 3.63
CA LYS A 47 -43.20 -35.24 3.19
C LYS A 47 -42.90 -36.14 1.97
N LYS A 48 -43.67 -36.08 0.86
CA LYS A 48 -43.58 -36.98 -0.31
C LYS A 48 -44.06 -36.33 -1.61
N THR A 49 -43.44 -36.68 -2.74
CA THR A 49 -44.09 -37.02 -4.03
C THR A 49 -43.16 -37.98 -4.82
N LYS A 50 -43.68 -38.68 -5.85
CA LYS A 50 -42.99 -39.79 -6.57
C LYS A 50 -42.85 -39.53 -8.07
N ALA A 51 -41.84 -40.14 -8.72
CA ALA A 51 -41.91 -40.62 -10.11
C ALA A 51 -40.87 -41.75 -10.38
N SER A 52 -41.11 -42.56 -11.42
CA SER A 52 -40.30 -43.72 -11.89
C SER A 52 -38.95 -43.35 -12.55
N ALA A 53 -37.87 -44.16 -12.65
CA ALA A 53 -37.58 -45.62 -12.57
C ALA A 53 -37.42 -46.38 -13.93
N LYS A 54 -36.55 -47.41 -13.94
CA LYS A 54 -36.00 -48.24 -15.07
C LYS A 54 -34.83 -47.58 -15.86
N SER A 55 -33.78 -48.28 -16.36
CA SER A 55 -33.33 -49.70 -16.20
C SER A 55 -31.84 -49.93 -16.58
N LYS A 56 -31.23 -51.04 -16.09
CA LYS A 56 -29.89 -51.65 -16.41
C LYS A 56 -30.04 -52.82 -17.44
N PRO A 57 -29.05 -53.68 -17.86
CA PRO A 57 -27.67 -54.01 -17.39
C PRO A 57 -26.58 -53.96 -18.54
N LYS A 58 -25.57 -54.83 -18.84
CA LYS A 58 -25.13 -56.19 -18.39
C LYS A 58 -23.66 -56.63 -18.79
N ALA A 59 -22.64 -56.31 -17.98
CA ALA A 59 -21.27 -56.95 -17.96
C ALA A 59 -20.34 -56.71 -19.19
N LYS A 60 -19.02 -57.00 -19.20
CA LYS A 60 -18.04 -57.79 -18.36
C LYS A 60 -16.75 -56.92 -18.08
N GLY A 61 -15.69 -57.29 -17.35
CA GLY A 61 -15.36 -58.42 -16.44
C GLY A 61 -13.83 -58.69 -16.30
N SER A 62 -13.36 -59.32 -15.20
CA SER A 62 -11.98 -59.82 -14.90
C SER A 62 -10.87 -58.77 -14.60
N THR A 63 -9.86 -58.97 -13.73
CA THR A 63 -9.61 -60.00 -12.66
C THR A 63 -8.61 -59.51 -11.58
N LYS A 64 -8.73 -60.07 -10.34
CA LYS A 64 -7.70 -60.32 -9.27
C LYS A 64 -6.58 -59.26 -9.00
N ASN A 65 -6.25 -58.92 -7.75
CA ASN A 65 -5.79 -59.88 -6.72
C ASN A 65 -5.93 -59.38 -5.25
N LYS A 66 -5.74 -60.27 -4.26
CA LYS A 66 -5.87 -60.00 -2.80
C LYS A 66 -4.53 -59.87 -2.07
N LYS A 67 -4.50 -59.13 -0.95
CA LYS A 67 -3.94 -59.61 0.33
C LYS A 67 -4.47 -58.81 1.54
N GLN A 68 -4.79 -59.52 2.63
CA GLN A 68 -5.15 -59.02 3.97
C GLN A 68 -4.30 -59.77 5.01
N LYS A 69 -4.02 -59.12 6.16
CA LYS A 69 -3.75 -59.66 7.53
C LYS A 69 -2.77 -58.72 8.26
N LYS A 70 -2.80 -58.56 9.59
CA LYS A 70 -3.87 -58.74 10.60
C LYS A 70 -3.43 -57.94 11.85
N ALA A 71 -4.37 -57.49 12.69
CA ALA A 71 -4.03 -56.78 13.93
C ALA A 71 -3.64 -57.72 15.09
N LYS A 72 -2.96 -57.19 16.11
CA LYS A 72 -2.88 -57.76 17.46
C LYS A 72 -2.96 -56.63 18.50
N ARG A 73 -3.80 -56.81 19.53
CA ARG A 73 -3.88 -55.97 20.74
C ARG A 73 -3.00 -56.59 21.85
N LYS A 74 -2.58 -55.75 22.81
CA LYS A 74 -2.58 -56.09 24.25
C LYS A 74 -3.17 -54.91 25.03
N LYS A 75 -3.58 -55.15 26.28
CA LYS A 75 -4.38 -54.24 27.13
C LYS A 75 -4.06 -54.53 28.60
N SER A 76 -3.92 -53.47 29.39
CA SER A 76 -4.00 -53.39 30.86
C SER A 76 -4.07 -51.88 31.18
N GLU A 77 -4.90 -51.29 32.05
CA GLU A 77 -5.41 -51.69 33.38
C GLU A 77 -4.28 -51.73 34.43
N ASP A 78 -4.39 -51.09 35.60
CA ASP A 78 -5.39 -50.11 36.10
C ASP A 78 -4.77 -49.29 37.26
N SER A 79 -5.58 -48.49 37.97
CA SER A 79 -5.34 -47.74 39.22
C SER A 79 -4.62 -46.40 39.13
N GLY A 80 -4.90 -45.54 40.13
CA GLY A 80 -4.35 -44.19 40.31
C GLY A 80 -4.85 -43.60 41.63
N GLN A 81 -4.35 -42.41 42.00
CA GLN A 81 -4.81 -41.63 43.16
C GLN A 81 -4.35 -40.17 43.05
N GLU A 82 -4.99 -39.29 43.82
CA GLU A 82 -4.65 -37.86 43.92
C GLU A 82 -3.58 -37.61 45.00
N SER A 83 -2.76 -36.58 44.85
CA SER A 83 -2.10 -35.85 45.96
C SER A 83 -1.38 -34.59 45.47
N ASP A 84 -1.43 -33.52 46.26
CA ASP A 84 -0.67 -32.28 46.04
C ASP A 84 0.79 -32.42 46.51
N ALA A 85 1.73 -31.79 45.79
CA ALA A 85 2.94 -31.21 46.37
C ALA A 85 3.64 -30.24 45.40
N SER A 86 4.26 -29.20 45.96
CA SER A 86 5.10 -28.24 45.24
C SER A 86 6.49 -28.79 44.88
N GLY A 87 7.00 -28.53 43.67
CA GLY A 87 8.36 -28.90 43.28
C GLY A 87 8.90 -28.18 42.04
N SER A 88 9.96 -27.40 42.21
CA SER A 88 10.64 -26.56 41.20
C SER A 88 11.23 -27.28 39.98
N ASP A 89 11.03 -26.73 38.77
CA ASP A 89 12.03 -26.81 37.68
C ASP A 89 12.04 -25.60 36.72
N LYS A 90 12.49 -24.44 37.20
CA LYS A 90 12.81 -23.26 36.37
C LYS A 90 14.16 -23.44 35.63
N SER A 91 14.32 -24.47 34.77
CA SER A 91 15.59 -24.68 34.04
C SER A 91 15.53 -25.00 32.53
N LYS A 92 14.36 -25.29 31.93
CA LYS A 92 14.31 -25.89 30.57
C LYS A 92 13.60 -25.10 29.45
N SER A 93 12.91 -23.98 29.72
CA SER A 93 12.24 -23.19 28.66
C SER A 93 13.16 -22.20 27.93
N SER A 94 14.16 -21.63 28.61
CA SER A 94 15.04 -20.56 28.10
C SER A 94 16.08 -20.99 27.05
N LYS A 95 16.26 -22.29 26.81
CA LYS A 95 17.22 -22.84 25.82
C LYS A 95 16.60 -23.30 24.50
N LYS A 96 15.28 -23.12 24.30
CA LYS A 96 14.61 -23.38 23.01
C LYS A 96 14.32 -22.13 22.18
N SER A 97 14.08 -20.97 22.80
CA SER A 97 13.87 -19.70 22.10
C SER A 97 15.15 -19.15 21.44
N ALA A 98 16.30 -19.31 22.08
CA ALA A 98 17.59 -18.80 21.62
C ALA A 98 18.26 -19.63 20.49
N LYS A 99 17.49 -20.40 19.70
CA LYS A 99 18.05 -21.29 18.65
C LYS A 99 17.32 -21.27 17.30
N GLU A 100 16.39 -20.35 17.09
CA GLU A 100 15.75 -20.12 15.78
C GLU A 100 16.16 -18.79 15.10
N GLU A 101 16.91 -17.90 15.76
CA GLU A 101 17.32 -16.62 15.16
C GLU A 101 18.55 -16.71 14.23
N GLU A 102 19.37 -17.77 14.32
CA GLU A 102 20.54 -17.96 13.45
C GLU A 102 20.25 -18.75 12.15
N LYS A 103 19.75 -18.07 11.10
CA LYS A 103 20.14 -18.33 9.68
C LYS A 103 19.57 -17.37 8.63
N ILE A 104 19.64 -16.06 8.86
CA ILE A 104 19.69 -15.12 7.72
C ILE A 104 21.11 -15.18 7.15
N LYS A 105 21.34 -16.04 6.14
CA LYS A 105 22.54 -15.93 5.31
C LYS A 105 22.39 -14.71 4.42
N GLU A 106 23.26 -13.70 4.56
CA GLU A 106 23.50 -12.71 3.50
C GLU A 106 23.91 -13.50 2.23
N VAL A 107 22.99 -13.69 1.30
CA VAL A 107 23.33 -14.16 -0.05
C VAL A 107 23.86 -12.95 -0.80
N THR A 108 25.17 -12.72 -0.69
CA THR A 108 25.86 -11.66 -1.42
C THR A 108 25.81 -11.96 -2.91
N SER A 109 24.80 -11.44 -3.59
CA SER A 109 24.74 -11.34 -5.05
C SER A 109 25.69 -10.24 -5.52
N SER A 110 26.29 -10.44 -6.68
CA SER A 110 27.01 -9.41 -7.43
C SER A 110 26.03 -8.46 -8.10
N ILE A 111 26.47 -7.22 -8.33
CA ILE A 111 25.76 -6.20 -9.10
C ILE A 111 26.68 -5.75 -10.24
N SER A 112 26.15 -5.68 -11.45
CA SER A 112 26.87 -5.35 -12.68
C SER A 112 25.91 -4.70 -13.67
N HIS A 113 26.32 -3.61 -14.33
CA HIS A 113 25.45 -2.85 -15.25
C HIS A 113 24.14 -2.40 -14.58
N GLY A 114 24.22 -2.05 -13.29
CA GLY A 114 23.08 -1.68 -12.45
C GLY A 114 22.07 -2.80 -12.13
N VAL A 115 22.40 -4.06 -12.45
CA VAL A 115 21.53 -5.22 -12.23
C VAL A 115 22.18 -6.23 -11.30
N MET A 116 21.41 -6.69 -10.31
CA MET A 116 21.80 -7.74 -9.36
C MET A 116 21.61 -9.15 -9.97
N VAL A 117 22.58 -10.04 -9.75
CA VAL A 117 22.43 -11.48 -10.10
C VAL A 117 21.38 -12.14 -9.22
N ASP A 118 20.42 -12.86 -9.82
CA ASP A 118 19.30 -13.52 -9.14
C ASP A 118 19.78 -14.44 -8.01
N HIS A 119 19.28 -14.20 -6.79
CA HIS A 119 19.76 -14.85 -5.55
C HIS A 119 19.58 -16.38 -5.48
N LYS A 120 18.96 -17.02 -6.49
CA LYS A 120 18.87 -18.48 -6.63
C LYS A 120 19.95 -19.06 -7.55
N VAL A 121 20.78 -18.25 -8.18
CA VAL A 121 21.97 -18.69 -8.93
C VAL A 121 22.96 -19.35 -7.97
N PRO A 122 23.36 -20.62 -8.18
CA PRO A 122 24.35 -21.27 -7.34
C PRO A 122 25.70 -20.55 -7.44
N GLY A 123 26.16 -19.96 -6.33
CA GLY A 123 27.37 -19.14 -6.32
C GLY A 123 27.21 -17.77 -7.00
N ALA A 124 26.05 -17.13 -6.86
CA ALA A 124 25.69 -15.85 -7.49
C ALA A 124 26.81 -14.77 -7.49
N SER A 125 27.56 -14.61 -6.39
CA SER A 125 28.69 -13.68 -6.27
C SER A 125 29.80 -13.86 -7.31
N GLY A 126 29.94 -15.05 -7.89
CA GLY A 126 30.95 -15.38 -8.90
C GLY A 126 30.50 -15.17 -10.34
N TYR A 127 29.38 -14.48 -10.58
CA TYR A 127 28.84 -14.18 -11.91
C TYR A 127 28.65 -12.67 -12.12
N GLU A 128 28.61 -12.24 -13.38
CA GLU A 128 28.21 -10.90 -13.81
C GLU A 128 27.06 -11.00 -14.83
N VAL A 129 26.13 -10.03 -14.82
CA VAL A 129 25.11 -9.88 -15.88
C VAL A 129 25.76 -9.32 -17.14
N ILE A 130 25.61 -10.02 -18.26
CA ILE A 130 26.17 -9.64 -19.57
C ILE A 130 25.47 -8.37 -20.09
N LYS A 131 26.26 -7.44 -20.62
CA LYS A 131 25.80 -6.29 -21.42
C LYS A 131 26.32 -6.49 -22.85
N HIS A 132 25.42 -6.80 -23.77
CA HIS A 132 25.72 -7.14 -25.15
C HIS A 132 25.32 -5.97 -26.05
N GLY A 133 26.31 -5.21 -26.51
CA GLY A 133 26.07 -3.90 -27.13
C GLY A 133 25.42 -2.95 -26.13
N SER A 134 24.27 -2.38 -26.49
CA SER A 134 23.44 -1.56 -25.58
C SER A 134 22.56 -2.38 -24.63
N GLN A 135 22.32 -3.66 -24.90
CA GLN A 135 21.35 -4.48 -24.17
C GLN A 135 21.97 -5.13 -22.92
N VAL A 136 21.52 -4.77 -21.72
CA VAL A 136 21.78 -5.58 -20.52
C VAL A 136 20.87 -6.81 -20.55
N LEU A 137 21.45 -8.01 -20.48
CA LEU A 137 20.73 -9.28 -20.59
C LEU A 137 20.05 -9.66 -19.26
N SER A 138 19.07 -8.88 -18.82
CA SER A 138 18.21 -9.21 -17.68
C SER A 138 16.77 -8.82 -17.97
N ALA A 139 15.83 -9.75 -17.73
CA ALA A 139 14.42 -9.58 -18.02
C ALA A 139 13.56 -10.11 -16.87
N HIS A 140 12.66 -9.28 -16.35
CA HIS A 140 11.70 -9.63 -15.29
C HIS A 140 10.29 -9.62 -15.87
N LEU A 141 9.80 -10.80 -16.29
CA LEU A 141 8.54 -10.93 -16.99
C LEU A 141 7.42 -11.42 -16.05
N MET A 142 6.24 -10.81 -16.15
CA MET A 142 5.06 -11.13 -15.35
C MET A 142 3.86 -11.45 -16.25
N CYS A 143 2.92 -12.26 -15.75
CA CYS A 143 1.66 -12.55 -16.44
C CYS A 143 0.57 -12.95 -15.43
N ALA A 144 -0.44 -12.09 -15.25
CA ALA A 144 -1.65 -12.38 -14.51
C ALA A 144 -2.87 -12.52 -15.45
N ASP A 145 -3.64 -13.59 -15.26
CA ASP A 145 -4.88 -13.90 -15.98
C ASP A 145 -5.84 -14.53 -14.97
N LEU A 146 -6.94 -13.84 -14.69
CA LEU A 146 -7.85 -14.17 -13.59
C LEU A 146 -8.78 -15.33 -13.95
N GLU A 147 -9.15 -15.46 -15.23
CA GLU A 147 -9.99 -16.56 -15.75
C GLU A 147 -9.26 -17.90 -15.64
N LYS A 148 -7.98 -17.91 -16.03
CA LYS A 148 -7.11 -19.11 -16.03
C LYS A 148 -6.34 -19.26 -14.71
N ASN A 149 -6.65 -18.45 -13.69
CA ASN A 149 -6.00 -18.39 -12.37
C ASN A 149 -4.45 -18.35 -12.43
N ASN A 150 -3.89 -17.78 -13.50
CA ASN A 150 -2.45 -17.63 -13.66
C ASN A 150 -2.01 -16.35 -12.96
N ASN A 151 -1.02 -16.45 -12.07
CA ASN A 151 -0.27 -15.31 -11.59
C ASN A 151 1.20 -15.72 -11.61
N LYS A 152 1.86 -15.52 -12.75
CA LYS A 152 3.13 -16.16 -13.10
C LYS A 152 4.23 -15.15 -13.31
N PHE A 153 5.45 -15.55 -12.98
CA PHE A 153 6.68 -14.80 -13.26
C PHE A 153 7.65 -15.67 -14.07
N TYR A 154 8.49 -15.00 -14.86
CA TYR A 154 9.61 -15.59 -15.59
C TYR A 154 10.77 -14.58 -15.61
N ILE A 155 11.83 -14.89 -14.86
CA ILE A 155 13.08 -14.14 -14.86
C ILE A 155 14.05 -14.83 -15.82
N ALA A 156 14.77 -14.05 -16.63
CA ALA A 156 15.90 -14.50 -17.42
C ALA A 156 17.10 -13.57 -17.18
N GLN A 157 18.30 -14.14 -17.08
CA GLN A 157 19.55 -13.38 -17.03
C GLN A 157 20.63 -14.06 -17.87
N GLY A 158 21.27 -13.33 -18.78
CA GLY A 158 22.52 -13.73 -19.39
C GLY A 158 23.65 -13.42 -18.43
N LEU A 159 24.36 -14.46 -17.97
CA LEU A 159 25.40 -14.37 -16.95
C LEU A 159 26.75 -14.82 -17.50
N LYS A 160 27.85 -14.18 -17.11
CA LYS A 160 29.21 -14.64 -17.39
C LYS A 160 30.03 -14.84 -16.12
N LYS A 161 31.07 -15.66 -16.25
CA LYS A 161 32.16 -15.82 -15.26
C LYS A 161 33.40 -16.34 -15.97
N SER A 162 34.51 -16.52 -15.24
CA SER A 162 35.79 -17.01 -15.78
C SER A 162 35.69 -18.33 -16.56
N SER A 163 34.70 -19.19 -16.27
CA SER A 163 34.47 -20.46 -16.97
C SER A 163 33.42 -20.40 -18.11
N GLY A 164 33.04 -19.20 -18.58
CA GLY A 164 32.19 -19.01 -19.76
C GLY A 164 30.86 -18.28 -19.50
N CYS A 165 29.99 -18.30 -20.53
CA CYS A 165 28.69 -17.63 -20.52
C CYS A 165 27.52 -18.61 -20.32
N TYR A 166 26.48 -18.18 -19.60
CA TYR A 166 25.37 -19.00 -19.15
C TYR A 166 24.04 -18.23 -19.21
N LEU A 167 22.99 -18.83 -19.76
CA LEU A 167 21.63 -18.31 -19.59
C LEU A 167 21.01 -18.90 -18.31
N TRP A 168 20.74 -18.04 -17.33
CA TRP A 168 19.92 -18.34 -16.16
C TRP A 168 18.44 -18.05 -16.45
N THR A 169 17.55 -18.92 -15.98
CA THR A 169 16.09 -18.73 -16.04
C THR A 169 15.43 -19.23 -14.77
N ARG A 170 14.46 -18.47 -14.23
CA ARG A 170 13.69 -18.84 -13.03
C ARG A 170 12.21 -18.46 -13.19
N TRP A 171 11.30 -19.40 -12.96
CA TRP A 171 9.87 -19.20 -13.25
C TRP A 171 8.93 -19.96 -12.33
N GLY A 172 7.71 -19.47 -12.17
CA GLY A 172 6.71 -20.09 -11.30
C GLY A 172 5.51 -19.18 -11.06
N ARG A 173 4.82 -19.38 -9.92
CA ARG A 173 3.78 -18.46 -9.45
C ARG A 173 4.42 -17.25 -8.76
N VAL A 174 3.80 -16.07 -8.79
CA VAL A 174 4.18 -14.95 -7.90
C VAL A 174 4.06 -15.41 -6.43
N GLY A 175 4.82 -14.80 -5.52
CA GLY A 175 5.01 -15.31 -4.15
C GLY A 175 6.18 -16.28 -4.00
N ILE A 176 6.12 -17.43 -4.69
CA ILE A 176 7.04 -18.56 -4.47
C ILE A 176 8.35 -18.50 -5.29
N ASP A 177 9.40 -19.19 -4.82
CA ASP A 177 10.73 -19.19 -5.44
C ASP A 177 10.76 -19.67 -6.90
N GLY A 178 9.88 -20.62 -7.26
CA GLY A 178 9.74 -21.18 -8.60
C GLY A 178 10.70 -22.34 -8.90
N LYS A 179 10.75 -22.74 -10.17
CA LYS A 179 11.74 -23.66 -10.75
C LYS A 179 12.85 -22.86 -11.44
N THR A 180 14.05 -23.40 -11.47
CA THR A 180 15.24 -22.79 -12.08
C THR A 180 15.80 -23.66 -13.20
N LYS A 181 16.54 -23.04 -14.13
CA LYS A 181 17.41 -23.72 -15.09
C LYS A 181 18.56 -22.81 -15.50
N MET A 182 19.78 -23.32 -15.39
CA MET A 182 20.96 -22.76 -16.04
C MET A 182 21.23 -23.52 -17.35
N ILE A 183 21.67 -22.82 -18.38
CA ILE A 183 22.08 -23.37 -19.67
C ILE A 183 23.47 -22.81 -19.96
N ASN A 184 24.47 -23.65 -20.19
CA ASN A 184 25.76 -23.18 -20.72
C ASN A 184 25.55 -22.70 -22.16
N ALA A 185 25.97 -21.46 -22.43
CA ALA A 185 25.86 -20.81 -23.73
C ALA A 185 27.23 -20.64 -24.41
N SER A 186 28.33 -20.95 -23.72
CA SER A 186 29.73 -20.76 -24.14
C SER A 186 30.12 -19.30 -24.38
N THR A 187 29.49 -18.61 -25.33
CA THR A 187 29.80 -17.22 -25.75
C THR A 187 28.71 -16.22 -25.37
N GLU A 188 29.06 -14.94 -25.26
CA GLU A 188 28.09 -13.87 -25.00
C GLU A 188 27.05 -13.76 -26.13
N GLN A 189 27.47 -13.91 -27.40
CA GLN A 189 26.57 -13.84 -28.56
C GLN A 189 25.50 -14.93 -28.54
N PHE A 190 25.88 -16.19 -28.27
CA PHE A 190 24.91 -17.27 -28.19
C PHE A 190 24.02 -17.13 -26.94
N CYS A 191 24.57 -16.58 -25.84
CA CYS A 191 23.80 -16.24 -24.66
C CYS A 191 22.73 -15.16 -24.95
N ALA A 192 23.08 -14.11 -25.70
CA ALA A 192 22.14 -13.06 -26.14
C ALA A 192 21.05 -13.64 -27.06
N ASN A 193 21.43 -14.50 -28.01
CA ASN A 193 20.48 -15.14 -28.93
C ASN A 193 19.51 -16.07 -28.17
N LEU A 194 19.99 -16.86 -27.21
CA LEU A 194 19.15 -17.70 -26.34
C LEU A 194 18.24 -16.86 -25.42
N PHE A 195 18.78 -15.78 -24.83
CA PHE A 195 18.05 -14.86 -23.96
C PHE A 195 16.88 -14.22 -24.72
N ASN A 196 17.15 -13.55 -25.84
CA ASN A 196 16.13 -12.89 -26.66
C ASN A 196 15.10 -13.90 -27.20
N LYS A 197 15.52 -15.11 -27.61
CA LYS A 197 14.59 -16.20 -27.99
C LYS A 197 13.66 -16.62 -26.84
N LYS A 198 14.14 -16.66 -25.59
CA LYS A 198 13.32 -17.01 -24.41
C LYS A 198 12.43 -15.88 -23.93
N VAL A 199 12.91 -14.63 -23.97
CA VAL A 199 12.11 -13.44 -23.63
C VAL A 199 10.98 -13.26 -24.64
N ASN A 200 11.25 -13.34 -25.93
CA ASN A 200 10.23 -13.16 -26.97
C ASN A 200 9.20 -14.30 -26.99
N ASP A 201 9.62 -15.56 -26.80
CA ASP A 201 8.71 -16.69 -26.56
C ASP A 201 7.75 -16.42 -25.38
N LYS A 202 8.22 -15.80 -24.29
CA LYS A 202 7.35 -15.44 -23.16
C LYS A 202 6.45 -14.24 -23.46
N LYS A 203 6.96 -13.19 -24.12
CA LYS A 203 6.15 -12.03 -24.54
C LYS A 203 4.99 -12.44 -25.45
N ASN A 204 5.22 -13.34 -26.40
CA ASN A 204 4.18 -13.92 -27.26
C ASN A 204 3.07 -14.67 -26.49
N HIS A 205 3.33 -15.11 -25.26
CA HIS A 205 2.35 -15.75 -24.37
C HIS A 205 1.70 -14.76 -23.37
N ARG A 206 1.64 -13.47 -23.73
CA ARG A 206 1.13 -12.34 -22.91
C ARG A 206 1.90 -12.07 -21.61
N TYR A 207 3.17 -12.46 -21.51
CA TYR A 207 4.00 -11.92 -20.44
C TYR A 207 4.41 -10.49 -20.78
N LYS A 208 4.15 -9.54 -19.89
CA LYS A 208 4.73 -8.20 -19.99
C LYS A 208 6.06 -8.17 -19.24
N GLU A 209 6.97 -7.36 -19.73
CA GLU A 209 8.20 -7.04 -19.01
C GLU A 209 7.88 -5.95 -18.00
N VAL A 210 8.33 -6.13 -16.76
CA VAL A 210 8.20 -5.11 -15.71
C VAL A 210 9.57 -4.51 -15.51
N GLU A 211 9.72 -3.24 -15.87
CA GLU A 211 10.98 -2.53 -15.78
C GLU A 211 11.41 -2.40 -14.32
N LEU A 212 12.57 -2.99 -14.02
CA LEU A 212 13.28 -2.64 -12.82
C LEU A 212 14.12 -1.40 -13.07
N ALA A 213 14.09 -0.44 -12.14
CA ALA A 213 15.04 0.66 -12.13
C ALA A 213 16.44 0.09 -11.93
N VAL A 214 17.24 0.21 -12.99
CA VAL A 214 18.66 -0.13 -13.06
C VAL A 214 19.40 0.82 -12.12
N GLU A 215 20.19 0.29 -11.17
CA GLU A 215 21.04 1.14 -10.33
C GLU A 215 22.01 1.94 -11.22
N PRO A 216 22.29 3.23 -10.95
CA PRO A 216 23.22 4.00 -11.75
C PRO A 216 24.59 3.29 -11.83
N ASP A 217 25.10 3.14 -13.06
CA ASP A 217 26.20 2.23 -13.37
C ASP A 217 27.45 2.61 -12.54
N LYS A 218 27.87 1.74 -11.61
CA LYS A 218 29.00 1.98 -10.69
C LYS A 218 30.27 2.14 -11.52
N LYS A 219 30.68 3.39 -11.72
CA LYS A 219 31.62 3.81 -12.77
C LYS A 219 32.87 2.91 -12.82
N SER A 220 33.05 2.28 -13.97
CA SER A 220 34.09 1.28 -14.18
C SER A 220 35.49 1.87 -14.06
N LYS A 221 36.32 1.23 -13.23
CA LYS A 221 37.78 1.26 -13.36
C LYS A 221 38.29 -0.16 -13.46
N GLN A 222 38.59 -0.60 -14.68
CA GLN A 222 39.26 -1.88 -14.92
C GLN A 222 40.73 -1.84 -14.47
N ASN A 223 41.31 -3.03 -14.28
CA ASN A 223 42.73 -3.30 -14.17
C ASN A 223 43.52 -2.59 -13.04
N SER A 224 43.52 -3.22 -11.86
CA SER A 224 44.75 -3.86 -11.35
C SER A 224 44.46 -4.74 -10.12
N LYS A 225 45.45 -5.55 -9.71
CA LYS A 225 45.34 -6.54 -8.61
C LYS A 225 45.21 -5.86 -7.23
N ALA A 226 44.03 -5.36 -6.88
CA ALA A 226 43.73 -4.86 -5.54
C ALA A 226 43.27 -5.99 -4.61
N LYS A 227 43.84 -6.06 -3.40
CA LYS A 227 43.38 -6.95 -2.32
C LYS A 227 41.90 -6.69 -2.03
N ILE A 228 41.15 -7.73 -1.62
CA ILE A 228 39.78 -7.60 -1.12
C ILE A 228 39.77 -6.60 0.04
N LYS A 229 39.32 -5.37 -0.22
CA LYS A 229 38.89 -4.48 0.85
C LYS A 229 37.65 -5.15 1.46
N LYS A 230 37.79 -5.64 2.69
CA LYS A 230 36.66 -5.98 3.57
C LYS A 230 35.63 -4.83 3.51
N LYS A 231 34.32 -5.11 3.73
CA LYS A 231 33.31 -4.05 4.01
C LYS A 231 33.99 -3.03 4.93
N LYS A 232 34.30 -1.83 4.40
CA LYS A 232 35.05 -0.81 5.15
C LYS A 232 34.13 -0.48 6.32
N THR A 233 34.55 -0.76 7.55
CA THR A 233 33.74 -0.42 8.72
C THR A 233 33.67 1.08 8.80
N ILE A 234 32.60 1.66 8.22
CA ILE A 234 32.22 3.05 8.36
C ILE A 234 32.31 3.36 9.84
N ARG A 235 33.11 4.36 10.20
CA ARG A 235 33.21 4.79 11.59
C ARG A 235 31.84 5.31 11.97
N LYS A 236 31.16 4.59 12.87
CA LYS A 236 29.91 5.06 13.47
C LYS A 236 30.22 6.16 14.48
N GLU A 237 30.65 7.30 13.96
CA GLU A 237 30.59 8.60 14.63
C GLU A 237 29.16 8.76 15.15
N LYS A 238 28.99 9.37 16.34
CA LYS A 238 27.64 9.56 16.90
C LYS A 238 26.92 10.61 16.09
N SER A 239 25.75 10.26 15.55
CA SER A 239 24.82 11.18 14.89
C SER A 239 24.65 12.47 15.72
N GLY A 240 24.84 13.62 15.08
CA GLY A 240 24.71 14.93 15.72
C GLY A 240 23.26 15.36 15.95
N LEU A 241 22.30 14.64 15.36
CA LEU A 241 20.87 14.96 15.46
C LEU A 241 20.33 14.66 16.87
N PRO A 242 19.32 15.41 17.36
CA PRO A 242 18.66 15.11 18.62
C PRO A 242 18.09 13.67 18.67
N PRO A 243 18.10 12.97 19.83
CA PRO A 243 17.67 11.57 19.90
C PRO A 243 16.24 11.31 19.40
N LYS A 244 15.30 12.25 19.62
CA LYS A 244 13.94 12.22 19.06
C LYS A 244 13.96 12.19 17.52
N VAL A 245 14.76 13.05 16.88
CA VAL A 245 14.93 13.09 15.42
C VAL A 245 15.56 11.79 14.91
N GLN A 246 16.65 11.32 15.54
CA GLN A 246 17.27 10.04 15.14
C GLN A 246 16.25 8.88 15.17
N ASN A 247 15.37 8.84 16.17
CA ASN A 247 14.33 7.83 16.30
C ASN A 247 13.17 7.99 15.30
N LEU A 248 12.95 9.19 14.77
CA LEU A 248 12.04 9.45 13.65
C LEU A 248 12.65 8.98 12.32
N ILE A 249 13.91 9.33 12.03
CA ILE A 249 14.61 8.90 10.80
C ILE A 249 14.69 7.37 10.72
N ARG A 250 15.08 6.71 11.83
CA ARG A 250 15.06 5.24 11.98
C ARG A 250 13.69 4.58 11.82
N PHE A 251 12.60 5.34 11.94
CA PHE A 251 11.22 4.84 11.76
C PHE A 251 10.74 5.05 10.33
N ILE A 252 11.00 6.22 9.74
CA ILE A 252 10.64 6.56 8.35
C ILE A 252 11.40 5.67 7.36
N PHE A 253 12.73 5.55 7.48
CA PHE A 253 13.57 4.75 6.58
C PHE A 253 13.72 3.28 7.02
N ASN A 254 12.78 2.77 7.83
CA ASN A 254 12.83 1.40 8.32
C ASN A 254 12.43 0.40 7.23
N MET A 255 13.37 0.06 6.34
CA MET A 255 13.10 -0.86 5.21
C MET A 255 12.46 -2.19 5.65
N ASN A 256 12.90 -2.76 6.78
CA ASN A 256 12.29 -3.97 7.36
C ASN A 256 10.81 -3.79 7.76
N LEU A 257 10.37 -2.60 8.15
CA LEU A 257 8.98 -2.28 8.46
C LEU A 257 8.19 -1.96 7.18
N ILE A 258 8.80 -1.28 6.22
CA ILE A 258 8.20 -0.97 4.91
C ILE A 258 7.94 -2.27 4.11
N GLU A 259 8.89 -3.21 4.08
CA GLU A 259 8.67 -4.52 3.47
C GLU A 259 7.49 -5.26 4.13
N LYS A 260 7.42 -5.24 5.47
CA LYS A 260 6.31 -5.86 6.22
C LYS A 260 4.97 -5.17 5.96
N SER A 261 4.93 -3.85 5.72
CA SER A 261 3.69 -3.13 5.44
C SER A 261 3.16 -3.47 4.04
N VAL A 262 3.99 -3.40 2.99
CA VAL A 262 3.56 -3.68 1.62
C VAL A 262 3.27 -5.17 1.38
N VAL A 263 3.98 -6.09 2.04
CA VAL A 263 3.69 -7.53 1.97
C VAL A 263 2.33 -7.86 2.61
N LYS A 264 1.93 -7.17 3.69
CA LYS A 264 0.57 -7.30 4.26
C LYS A 264 -0.52 -6.84 3.27
N VAL A 265 -0.25 -5.81 2.46
CA VAL A 265 -1.14 -5.35 1.36
C VAL A 265 -1.07 -6.25 0.11
N GLY A 266 -0.15 -7.22 0.11
CA GLY A 266 -0.01 -8.25 -0.92
C GLY A 266 1.02 -7.96 -2.01
N TYR A 267 1.91 -6.98 -1.85
CA TYR A 267 2.96 -6.67 -2.83
C TYR A 267 4.16 -7.63 -2.78
N ASN A 268 4.74 -7.99 -3.94
CA ASN A 268 5.83 -8.99 -3.99
C ASN A 268 7.25 -8.42 -3.98
N VAL A 269 7.69 -7.95 -2.81
CA VAL A 269 9.06 -7.45 -2.56
C VAL A 269 10.16 -8.42 -3.07
N LYS A 270 9.99 -9.73 -2.88
CA LYS A 270 10.97 -10.76 -3.28
C LYS A 270 11.27 -10.85 -4.78
N LYS A 271 10.46 -10.22 -5.64
CA LYS A 271 10.65 -10.18 -7.11
C LYS A 271 10.76 -8.74 -7.64
N MET A 272 10.37 -7.77 -6.84
CA MET A 272 10.56 -6.34 -7.07
C MET A 272 11.02 -5.69 -5.77
N PRO A 273 12.35 -5.61 -5.54
CA PRO A 273 12.90 -4.84 -4.42
C PRO A 273 12.45 -3.39 -4.53
N LEU A 274 12.13 -2.78 -3.39
CA LEU A 274 11.29 -1.59 -3.35
C LEU A 274 11.92 -0.32 -3.95
N GLY A 275 13.24 -0.22 -3.97
CA GLY A 275 13.96 0.85 -4.68
C GLY A 275 14.02 0.66 -6.20
N ASN A 276 13.74 -0.53 -6.71
CA ASN A 276 13.92 -0.89 -8.11
C ASN A 276 12.63 -0.85 -8.94
N LEU A 277 11.56 -0.17 -8.51
CA LEU A 277 10.34 0.00 -9.32
C LEU A 277 10.54 1.17 -10.32
N SER A 278 10.34 0.98 -11.64
CA SER A 278 10.49 2.10 -12.59
C SER A 278 9.37 3.14 -12.44
N LYS A 279 9.67 4.42 -12.75
CA LYS A 279 8.66 5.49 -12.79
C LYS A 279 7.54 5.17 -13.80
N GLN A 280 7.90 4.53 -14.93
CA GLN A 280 6.94 4.10 -15.94
C GLN A 280 5.98 3.04 -15.39
N THR A 281 6.48 2.04 -14.66
CA THR A 281 5.65 0.97 -14.06
C THR A 281 4.58 1.53 -13.10
N ILE A 282 4.90 2.61 -12.37
CA ILE A 282 3.95 3.33 -11.50
C ILE A 282 2.89 4.05 -12.35
N SER A 283 3.31 4.79 -13.39
CA SER A 283 2.43 5.50 -14.33
C SER A 283 1.47 4.55 -15.08
N ASP A 284 1.98 3.39 -15.50
CA ASP A 284 1.19 2.33 -16.13
C ASP A 284 0.16 1.76 -15.13
N GLY A 285 0.57 1.55 -13.87
CA GLY A 285 -0.32 1.16 -12.77
C GLY A 285 -1.49 2.12 -12.59
N TYR A 286 -1.23 3.43 -12.50
CA TYR A 286 -2.27 4.47 -12.47
C TYR A 286 -3.17 4.43 -13.72
N THR A 287 -2.57 4.31 -14.91
CA THR A 287 -3.29 4.31 -16.20
C THR A 287 -4.26 3.13 -16.33
N ILE A 288 -3.88 1.96 -15.81
CA ILE A 288 -4.76 0.78 -15.75
C ILE A 288 -5.88 1.00 -14.73
N LEU A 289 -5.59 1.53 -13.53
CA LEU A 289 -6.62 1.87 -12.54
C LEU A 289 -7.63 2.90 -13.08
N LYS A 290 -7.17 3.91 -13.83
CA LYS A 290 -8.02 4.88 -14.55
C LYS A 290 -8.85 4.24 -15.68
N SER A 291 -8.38 3.12 -16.24
CA SER A 291 -9.15 2.34 -17.22
C SER A 291 -10.22 1.48 -16.54
N ILE A 292 -9.94 0.96 -15.34
CA ILE A 292 -10.92 0.25 -14.50
C ILE A 292 -12.02 1.21 -14.03
N GLU A 293 -11.66 2.42 -13.59
CA GLU A 293 -12.60 3.52 -13.31
C GLU A 293 -13.60 3.75 -14.47
N LYS A 294 -13.09 3.87 -15.71
CA LYS A 294 -13.93 4.10 -16.90
C LYS A 294 -14.90 2.95 -17.19
N GLU A 295 -14.57 1.73 -16.76
CA GLU A 295 -15.46 0.57 -16.86
C GLU A 295 -16.52 0.58 -15.74
N LEU A 296 -16.11 0.87 -14.49
CA LEU A 296 -16.99 0.97 -13.33
C LEU A 296 -18.00 2.12 -13.44
N ALA A 297 -17.64 3.22 -14.12
CA ALA A 297 -18.52 4.36 -14.36
C ALA A 297 -19.64 4.13 -15.39
N LYS A 298 -19.64 2.98 -16.09
CA LYS A 298 -20.69 2.65 -17.07
C LYS A 298 -21.99 2.24 -16.38
N LYS A 299 -23.13 2.52 -17.02
CA LYS A 299 -24.47 2.07 -16.57
C LYS A 299 -24.59 0.54 -16.43
N LYS A 300 -23.72 -0.23 -17.10
CA LYS A 300 -23.57 -1.68 -17.00
C LYS A 300 -22.09 -2.04 -17.16
N PRO A 301 -21.29 -2.11 -16.08
CA PRO A 301 -19.88 -2.50 -16.16
C PRO A 301 -19.72 -3.95 -16.62
N ILE A 302 -18.77 -4.21 -17.52
CA ILE A 302 -18.56 -5.54 -18.10
C ILE A 302 -17.52 -6.30 -17.27
N ASN A 303 -17.95 -7.38 -16.62
CA ASN A 303 -17.12 -8.16 -15.69
C ASN A 303 -15.88 -8.80 -16.37
N SER A 304 -15.99 -9.27 -17.62
CA SER A 304 -14.81 -9.76 -18.38
C SER A 304 -13.80 -8.65 -18.69
N THR A 305 -14.24 -7.42 -18.94
CA THR A 305 -13.36 -6.25 -19.08
C THR A 305 -12.67 -5.91 -17.76
N LEU A 306 -13.42 -5.87 -16.65
CA LEU A 306 -12.86 -5.66 -15.30
C LEU A 306 -11.85 -6.76 -14.91
N SER A 307 -12.15 -8.02 -15.25
CA SER A 307 -11.26 -9.17 -15.07
C SER A 307 -9.96 -9.02 -15.88
N THR A 308 -10.07 -8.60 -17.15
CA THR A 308 -8.92 -8.36 -18.04
C THR A 308 -8.03 -7.22 -17.52
N LEU A 309 -8.62 -6.06 -17.20
CA LEU A 309 -7.91 -4.90 -16.67
C LEU A 309 -7.30 -5.17 -15.29
N SER A 310 -7.95 -5.98 -14.45
CA SER A 310 -7.36 -6.47 -13.20
C SER A 310 -6.14 -7.38 -13.46
N GLY A 311 -6.19 -8.18 -14.53
CA GLY A 311 -5.04 -8.97 -15.01
C GLY A 311 -3.88 -8.11 -15.47
N ASP A 312 -4.15 -7.05 -16.23
CA ASP A 312 -3.15 -6.05 -16.59
C ASP A 312 -2.55 -5.35 -15.36
N PHE A 313 -3.38 -4.98 -14.37
CA PHE A 313 -2.92 -4.38 -13.12
C PHE A 313 -2.02 -5.32 -12.32
N TYR A 314 -2.44 -6.57 -12.08
CA TYR A 314 -1.62 -7.55 -11.35
C TYR A 314 -0.40 -8.07 -12.14
N THR A 315 -0.37 -7.84 -13.46
CA THR A 315 0.83 -8.04 -14.29
C THR A 315 1.84 -6.91 -14.09
N THR A 316 1.36 -5.66 -14.05
CA THR A 316 2.17 -4.44 -13.97
C THR A 316 2.66 -4.17 -12.53
N ILE A 317 1.79 -4.42 -11.54
CA ILE A 317 2.06 -4.29 -10.10
C ILE A 317 1.93 -5.69 -9.46
N PRO A 318 3.01 -6.50 -9.39
CA PRO A 318 2.92 -7.92 -9.05
C PRO A 318 2.52 -8.17 -7.59
N HIS A 319 1.37 -8.84 -7.43
CA HIS A 319 0.84 -9.20 -6.11
C HIS A 319 1.11 -10.67 -5.75
N ASP A 320 1.52 -10.92 -4.50
CA ASP A 320 1.45 -12.24 -3.89
C ASP A 320 0.01 -12.54 -3.42
N ILE A 321 -0.72 -13.25 -4.27
CA ILE A 321 -2.08 -13.73 -3.97
C ILE A 321 -2.04 -15.13 -3.31
N GLY A 322 -0.84 -15.68 -3.07
CA GLY A 322 -0.65 -17.05 -2.60
C GLY A 322 -1.39 -18.05 -3.51
N TYR A 323 -1.93 -19.12 -2.93
CA TYR A 323 -2.71 -20.13 -3.65
C TYR A 323 -4.21 -19.81 -3.79
N LYS A 324 -4.66 -18.60 -3.41
CA LYS A 324 -6.06 -18.16 -3.59
C LYS A 324 -6.40 -18.01 -5.09
N LYS A 325 -7.70 -18.05 -5.44
CA LYS A 325 -8.13 -17.96 -6.85
C LYS A 325 -8.10 -16.50 -7.28
N LEU A 326 -7.43 -16.19 -8.38
CA LEU A 326 -7.24 -14.79 -8.81
C LEU A 326 -8.54 -14.06 -9.15
N LYS A 327 -9.57 -14.77 -9.61
CA LYS A 327 -10.92 -14.22 -9.83
C LYS A 327 -11.59 -13.66 -8.55
N ASP A 328 -11.08 -14.02 -7.37
CA ASP A 328 -11.58 -13.50 -6.08
C ASP A 328 -10.97 -12.10 -5.79
N PHE A 329 -10.13 -11.56 -6.69
CA PHE A 329 -9.39 -10.30 -6.57
C PHE A 329 -9.67 -9.31 -7.72
N ILE A 330 -10.76 -9.49 -8.48
CA ILE A 330 -11.16 -8.55 -9.53
C ILE A 330 -11.43 -7.17 -8.91
N ILE A 331 -10.86 -6.12 -9.48
CA ILE A 331 -11.07 -4.73 -9.06
C ILE A 331 -12.41 -4.26 -9.62
N ASN A 332 -13.50 -4.64 -8.94
CA ASN A 332 -14.88 -4.49 -9.41
C ASN A 332 -15.74 -3.50 -8.57
N THR A 333 -15.15 -2.81 -7.60
CA THR A 333 -15.81 -1.79 -6.78
C THR A 333 -14.93 -0.56 -6.59
N PRO A 334 -15.50 0.64 -6.33
CA PRO A 334 -14.74 1.84 -5.98
C PRO A 334 -13.84 1.67 -4.74
N LYS A 335 -14.27 0.85 -3.76
CA LYS A 335 -13.46 0.54 -2.57
C LYS A 335 -12.17 -0.19 -2.92
N ILE A 336 -12.25 -1.29 -3.66
CA ILE A 336 -11.05 -2.04 -4.10
C ILE A 336 -10.19 -1.16 -5.03
N LEU A 337 -10.80 -0.34 -5.88
CA LEU A 337 -10.07 0.63 -6.72
C LEU A 337 -9.25 1.62 -5.88
N LYS A 338 -9.84 2.17 -4.81
CA LYS A 338 -9.15 3.07 -3.87
C LYS A 338 -8.04 2.36 -3.09
N GLU A 339 -8.29 1.15 -2.57
CA GLU A 339 -7.26 0.34 -1.90
C GLU A 339 -6.04 0.06 -2.80
N LYS A 340 -6.25 -0.13 -4.11
CA LYS A 340 -5.17 -0.31 -5.11
C LYS A 340 -4.51 1.00 -5.55
N LEU A 341 -5.26 2.11 -5.58
CA LEU A 341 -4.70 3.44 -5.78
C LEU A 341 -3.72 3.80 -4.66
N ASP A 342 -4.15 3.65 -3.40
CA ASP A 342 -3.34 3.95 -2.22
C ASP A 342 -2.07 3.07 -2.15
N LEU A 343 -2.10 1.87 -2.72
CA LEU A 343 -0.90 1.04 -2.88
C LEU A 343 0.06 1.63 -3.92
N VAL A 344 -0.41 2.08 -5.09
CA VAL A 344 0.46 2.69 -6.12
C VAL A 344 1.05 4.01 -5.61
N ASP A 345 0.26 4.82 -4.91
CA ASP A 345 0.74 6.04 -4.22
C ASP A 345 1.83 5.70 -3.18
N SER A 346 1.61 4.66 -2.37
CA SER A 346 2.63 4.22 -1.39
C SER A 346 3.92 3.72 -2.06
N LEU A 347 3.81 2.97 -3.16
CA LEU A 347 4.97 2.47 -3.90
C LEU A 347 5.80 3.60 -4.52
N ARG A 348 5.17 4.70 -4.95
CA ARG A 348 5.85 5.91 -5.43
C ARG A 348 6.75 6.53 -4.36
N ASP A 349 6.24 6.68 -3.14
CA ASP A 349 6.99 7.33 -2.05
C ASP A 349 8.02 6.42 -1.41
N ILE A 350 7.76 5.11 -1.33
CA ILE A 350 8.76 4.12 -0.94
C ILE A 350 9.94 4.11 -1.92
N ARG A 351 9.69 4.25 -3.23
CA ARG A 351 10.75 4.36 -4.25
C ARG A 351 11.64 5.60 -3.99
N ILE A 352 11.05 6.72 -3.60
CA ILE A 352 11.78 7.96 -3.25
C ILE A 352 12.57 7.78 -1.94
N ALA A 353 11.98 7.16 -0.92
CA ALA A 353 12.68 6.86 0.33
C ALA A 353 13.89 5.94 0.10
N ALA A 354 13.76 4.95 -0.79
CA ALA A 354 14.86 4.07 -1.20
C ALA A 354 15.93 4.80 -2.05
N GLU A 355 15.55 5.75 -2.91
CA GLU A 355 16.53 6.62 -3.60
C GLU A 355 17.35 7.45 -2.59
N ILE A 356 16.71 8.01 -1.57
CA ILE A 356 17.40 8.77 -0.49
C ILE A 356 18.42 7.88 0.23
N VAL A 357 18.00 6.70 0.68
CA VAL A 357 18.86 5.74 1.41
C VAL A 357 20.01 5.25 0.54
N ASN A 358 19.74 4.76 -0.68
CA ASN A 358 20.75 4.11 -1.52
C ASN A 358 21.86 5.07 -1.98
N GLN A 359 21.58 6.37 -2.11
CA GLN A 359 22.57 7.35 -2.53
C GLN A 359 23.53 7.79 -1.41
N VAL A 360 23.35 7.35 -0.15
CA VAL A 360 24.17 7.81 0.99
C VAL A 360 25.64 7.40 0.86
N ASP A 361 25.91 6.26 0.21
CA ASP A 361 27.26 5.68 0.05
C ASP A 361 28.23 6.51 -0.85
N ASP A 362 27.75 7.51 -1.59
CA ASP A 362 28.52 8.16 -2.68
C ASP A 362 29.25 9.47 -2.30
N GLY A 363 28.99 10.05 -1.11
CA GLY A 363 29.24 11.50 -0.89
C GLY A 363 30.30 11.91 0.15
N ASP A 364 30.32 11.27 1.32
CA ASP A 364 30.97 11.82 2.53
C ASP A 364 31.44 10.67 3.44
N ASP A 365 32.74 10.32 3.37
CA ASP A 365 33.33 9.08 3.94
C ASP A 365 33.37 9.08 5.49
N ASP A 366 33.08 10.22 6.12
CA ASP A 366 33.08 10.46 7.58
C ASP A 366 31.68 10.77 8.18
N ALA A 367 30.61 10.90 7.37
CA ALA A 367 29.28 11.27 7.86
C ALA A 367 28.48 10.09 8.47
N ASN A 368 27.69 10.36 9.51
CA ASN A 368 26.73 9.37 10.03
C ASN A 368 25.60 9.12 9.03
N GLU A 369 25.26 7.84 8.82
CA GLU A 369 24.19 7.37 7.91
C GLU A 369 22.85 8.11 8.11
N LEU A 370 22.44 8.35 9.37
CA LEU A 370 21.18 9.04 9.68
C LEU A 370 21.25 10.54 9.39
N ASP A 371 22.42 11.14 9.55
CA ASP A 371 22.65 12.57 9.30
C ASP A 371 22.70 12.82 7.79
N ALA A 372 23.23 11.87 7.01
CA ALA A 372 23.16 11.89 5.55
C ALA A 372 21.73 11.63 5.02
N GLN A 373 20.96 10.71 5.60
CA GLN A 373 19.54 10.51 5.30
C GLN A 373 18.72 11.78 5.61
N TYR A 374 18.96 12.40 6.78
CA TYR A 374 18.32 13.64 7.21
C TYR A 374 18.62 14.82 6.27
N LYS A 375 19.91 15.10 5.98
CA LYS A 375 20.34 16.15 5.04
C LYS A 375 19.57 16.08 3.72
N LYS A 376 19.39 14.86 3.18
CA LYS A 376 18.72 14.58 1.89
C LYS A 376 17.20 14.65 1.91
N MET A 377 16.56 14.81 3.07
CA MET A 377 15.14 15.16 3.12
C MET A 377 14.93 16.66 2.87
N ASN A 378 15.97 17.50 2.89
CA ASN A 378 15.87 18.95 2.72
C ASN A 378 14.73 19.54 3.58
N CYS A 379 14.61 19.05 4.81
CA CYS A 379 13.54 19.36 5.75
C CYS A 379 14.14 19.40 7.16
N GLU A 380 14.09 20.57 7.78
CA GLU A 380 14.50 20.73 9.17
C GLU A 380 13.44 20.14 10.10
N ILE A 381 13.89 19.45 11.16
CA ILE A 381 13.02 18.79 12.13
C ILE A 381 13.52 19.09 13.55
N VAL A 382 12.84 20.02 14.22
CA VAL A 382 13.14 20.44 15.59
C VAL A 382 12.16 19.76 16.56
N PRO A 383 12.62 18.92 17.51
CA PRO A 383 11.74 18.34 18.51
C PRO A 383 11.14 19.41 19.43
N MET A 384 9.86 19.26 19.75
CA MET A 384 9.14 20.18 20.63
C MET A 384 8.99 19.61 22.05
N ASP A 385 8.84 20.55 22.98
CA ASP A 385 8.47 20.39 24.39
C ASP A 385 7.84 21.71 24.89
N ASP A 386 7.63 21.83 26.20
CA ASP A 386 6.99 22.98 26.85
C ASP A 386 7.69 24.34 26.65
N SER A 387 8.90 24.41 26.08
CA SER A 387 9.53 25.69 25.72
C SER A 387 8.89 26.38 24.51
N PHE A 388 8.11 25.65 23.70
CA PHE A 388 7.42 26.19 22.53
C PHE A 388 6.02 26.70 22.93
N PRO A 389 5.70 28.00 22.77
CA PRO A 389 4.40 28.56 23.18
C PRO A 389 3.19 27.80 22.61
N GLU A 390 3.29 27.34 21.35
CA GLU A 390 2.25 26.62 20.66
C GLU A 390 2.04 25.16 21.14
N TYR A 391 2.99 24.58 21.88
CA TYR A 391 3.03 23.14 22.18
C TYR A 391 1.79 22.65 22.94
N LYS A 392 1.28 23.43 23.89
CA LYS A 392 0.10 23.05 24.69
C LYS A 392 -1.19 23.10 23.88
N THR A 393 -1.35 24.11 23.02
CA THR A 393 -2.48 24.20 22.08
C THR A 393 -2.42 23.08 21.04
N LEU A 394 -1.22 22.73 20.54
CA LEU A 394 -1.01 21.59 19.63
C LEU A 394 -1.42 20.25 20.26
N LEU A 395 -1.09 20.01 21.53
CA LEU A 395 -1.52 18.81 22.28
C LEU A 395 -3.04 18.83 22.60
N LYS A 396 -3.59 19.99 22.98
CA LYS A 396 -5.03 20.19 23.21
C LYS A 396 -5.85 19.93 21.94
N ALA A 397 -5.36 20.33 20.77
CA ALA A 397 -5.99 20.02 19.48
C ALA A 397 -5.92 18.51 19.15
N LEU A 398 -4.80 17.84 19.43
CA LEU A 398 -4.64 16.38 19.26
C LEU A 398 -5.63 15.58 20.13
N GLU A 399 -5.85 16.00 21.38
CA GLU A 399 -6.77 15.33 22.31
C GLU A 399 -8.24 15.63 22.01
N THR A 400 -8.59 16.92 21.86
CA THR A 400 -10.00 17.35 21.81
C THR A 400 -10.67 17.16 20.45
N THR A 401 -9.91 17.03 19.36
CA THR A 401 -10.46 16.78 18.01
C THR A 401 -10.59 15.27 17.68
N HIS A 402 -10.66 14.41 18.69
CA HIS A 402 -10.91 12.97 18.50
C HIS A 402 -12.40 12.67 18.30
N GLY A 403 -12.75 12.21 17.10
CA GLY A 403 -14.11 12.00 16.64
C GLY A 403 -14.82 10.83 17.31
N LYS A 404 -16.02 11.09 17.85
CA LYS A 404 -16.87 10.15 18.60
C LYS A 404 -17.16 8.79 17.90
N THR A 405 -16.96 8.67 16.59
CA THR A 405 -17.18 7.42 15.83
C THR A 405 -15.89 6.67 15.45
N HIS A 406 -14.73 7.07 16.02
CA HIS A 406 -13.43 6.44 15.74
C HIS A 406 -12.90 5.73 17.00
N HIS A 407 -13.04 4.41 17.05
CA HIS A 407 -12.86 3.59 18.26
C HIS A 407 -11.40 3.12 18.47
N PHE A 408 -10.47 4.07 18.52
CA PHE A 408 -9.08 3.89 18.94
C PHE A 408 -8.63 5.11 19.75
N LYS A 409 -7.62 4.99 20.60
CA LYS A 409 -7.00 6.15 21.26
C LYS A 409 -5.68 6.52 20.57
N LEU A 410 -5.46 7.82 20.40
CA LEU A 410 -4.15 8.40 20.06
C LEU A 410 -3.42 8.78 21.35
N THR A 411 -2.10 8.55 21.40
CA THR A 411 -1.20 9.05 22.44
C THR A 411 0.05 9.60 21.76
N PRO A 412 0.43 10.87 21.95
CA PRO A 412 1.66 11.41 21.38
C PRO A 412 2.89 10.70 21.96
N ILE A 413 3.88 10.47 21.11
CA ILE A 413 5.22 9.95 21.48
C ILE A 413 6.22 11.10 21.35
N ASP A 414 6.24 11.72 20.17
CA ASP A 414 7.06 12.89 19.84
C ASP A 414 6.20 13.87 19.03
N VAL A 415 6.48 15.17 19.18
CA VAL A 415 6.01 16.23 18.30
C VAL A 415 7.23 17.01 17.83
N PHE A 416 7.23 17.43 16.57
CA PHE A 416 8.31 18.18 15.94
C PHE A 416 7.73 19.39 15.20
N LYS A 417 8.42 20.53 15.30
CA LYS A 417 8.29 21.63 14.36
C LYS A 417 9.11 21.27 13.13
N ILE A 418 8.56 21.47 11.95
CA ILE A 418 9.21 21.11 10.69
C ILE A 418 9.18 22.28 9.71
N GLU A 419 10.25 22.43 8.94
CA GLU A 419 10.32 23.37 7.82
C GLU A 419 10.95 22.67 6.61
N ARG A 420 10.20 22.54 5.51
CA ARG A 420 10.73 21.95 4.27
C ARG A 420 11.31 23.04 3.37
N GLU A 421 12.51 22.80 2.84
CA GLU A 421 13.27 23.78 2.07
C GLU A 421 12.44 24.40 0.93
N GLY A 422 12.36 25.72 0.95
CA GLY A 422 11.66 26.51 -0.06
C GLY A 422 10.13 26.40 -0.03
N GLU A 423 9.51 25.69 0.93
CA GLU A 423 8.04 25.61 1.05
C GLU A 423 7.46 26.96 1.47
N GLN A 424 7.96 27.54 2.57
CA GLN A 424 7.55 28.87 3.04
C GLN A 424 7.79 29.98 1.99
N LYS A 425 8.81 29.82 1.13
CA LYS A 425 9.15 30.79 0.05
C LYS A 425 8.19 30.74 -1.15
N LYS A 426 7.44 29.65 -1.31
CA LYS A 426 6.42 29.48 -2.37
C LYS A 426 5.01 29.81 -1.90
N PHE A 427 4.80 29.89 -0.59
CA PHE A 427 3.48 29.86 0.03
C PHE A 427 2.58 31.05 -0.40
N ASP A 428 1.52 30.78 -1.16
CA ASP A 428 0.53 31.77 -1.56
C ASP A 428 -0.55 31.98 -0.49
N GLY A 429 -0.16 32.61 0.61
CA GLY A 429 -1.08 33.03 1.67
C GLY A 429 -2.12 34.09 1.26
N LYS A 430 -2.03 34.65 0.05
CA LYS A 430 -2.81 35.83 -0.39
C LYS A 430 -4.32 35.63 -0.43
N VAL A 431 -4.78 34.38 -0.59
CA VAL A 431 -6.23 34.06 -0.56
C VAL A 431 -6.84 34.14 0.84
N GLY A 432 -6.02 34.26 1.89
CA GLY A 432 -6.46 34.35 3.28
C GLY A 432 -7.11 33.07 3.81
N ASN A 433 -7.87 33.22 4.91
CA ASN A 433 -8.55 32.12 5.60
C ASN A 433 -7.60 30.94 5.89
N LYS A 434 -6.49 31.23 6.56
CA LYS A 434 -5.48 30.24 6.93
C LYS A 434 -5.97 29.33 8.04
N MET A 435 -5.68 28.04 7.94
CA MET A 435 -6.04 27.04 8.94
C MET A 435 -4.88 26.06 9.15
N LEU A 436 -4.66 25.66 10.40
CA LEU A 436 -3.82 24.52 10.77
C LEU A 436 -4.68 23.25 10.74
N LEU A 437 -4.47 22.40 9.73
CA LEU A 437 -5.33 21.24 9.45
C LEU A 437 -4.54 19.93 9.37
N TRP A 438 -5.18 18.86 9.83
CA TRP A 438 -4.57 17.53 9.95
C TRP A 438 -4.51 16.79 8.62
N HIS A 439 -3.33 16.28 8.27
CA HIS A 439 -3.14 15.32 7.19
C HIS A 439 -2.48 14.03 7.71
N GLY A 440 -3.04 12.88 7.35
CA GLY A 440 -2.51 11.57 7.74
C GLY A 440 -2.23 10.71 6.52
N SER A 441 -1.16 9.93 6.59
CA SER A 441 -0.72 9.04 5.52
C SER A 441 0.04 7.85 6.12
N ARG A 442 0.25 6.79 5.34
CA ARG A 442 1.03 5.63 5.80
C ARG A 442 2.46 6.07 6.12
N PHE A 443 3.04 5.57 7.20
CA PHE A 443 4.41 5.93 7.62
C PHE A 443 5.45 5.78 6.49
N SER A 444 5.29 4.77 5.63
CA SER A 444 6.12 4.48 4.45
C SER A 444 6.20 5.63 3.45
N ASN A 445 5.23 6.54 3.49
CA ASN A 445 5.10 7.62 2.53
C ASN A 445 5.84 8.88 3.01
N PHE A 446 6.17 8.97 4.30
CA PHE A 446 6.77 10.18 4.89
C PHE A 446 8.19 10.47 4.38
N GLY A 447 8.95 9.46 3.94
CA GLY A 447 10.22 9.69 3.25
C GLY A 447 10.07 10.43 1.92
N GLY A 448 8.94 10.25 1.23
CA GLY A 448 8.59 11.02 0.02
C GLY A 448 7.89 12.35 0.33
N ILE A 449 7.05 12.40 1.37
CA ILE A 449 6.32 13.62 1.75
C ILE A 449 7.26 14.67 2.35
N LEU A 450 8.16 14.31 3.28
CA LEU A 450 9.09 15.27 3.87
C LEU A 450 10.12 15.79 2.84
N SER A 451 10.51 14.98 1.85
CA SER A 451 11.50 15.37 0.83
C SER A 451 10.92 16.10 -0.39
N GLN A 452 9.63 15.90 -0.72
CA GLN A 452 9.01 16.48 -1.93
C GLN A 452 7.71 17.24 -1.68
N GLY A 453 7.30 17.38 -0.42
CA GLY A 453 6.03 17.98 -0.02
C GLY A 453 4.81 17.09 -0.29
N LEU A 454 3.65 17.58 0.14
CA LEU A 454 2.36 17.04 -0.24
C LEU A 454 2.09 17.33 -1.72
N ARG A 455 1.67 16.31 -2.47
CA ARG A 455 1.55 16.35 -3.95
C ARG A 455 0.17 15.89 -4.39
N ILE A 456 -0.40 16.58 -5.36
CA ILE A 456 -1.68 16.18 -5.97
C ILE A 456 -1.47 14.91 -6.81
N ALA A 457 -2.48 14.03 -6.84
CA ALA A 457 -2.46 12.80 -7.63
C ALA A 457 -2.27 13.10 -9.13
N PRO A 458 -1.38 12.37 -9.83
CA PRO A 458 -0.96 12.76 -11.17
C PRO A 458 -2.07 12.53 -12.22
N PRO A 459 -2.04 13.18 -13.40
CA PRO A 459 -3.14 13.17 -14.37
C PRO A 459 -3.65 11.77 -14.77
N GLU A 460 -2.75 10.80 -14.87
CA GLU A 460 -2.98 9.39 -15.21
C GLU A 460 -3.71 8.57 -14.13
N ALA A 461 -3.76 9.03 -12.87
CA ALA A 461 -4.53 8.36 -11.81
C ALA A 461 -6.06 8.42 -12.04
N PRO A 462 -6.85 7.47 -11.51
CA PRO A 462 -8.30 7.64 -11.40
C PRO A 462 -8.70 8.84 -10.53
N VAL A 463 -9.94 9.29 -10.67
CA VAL A 463 -10.57 10.38 -9.88
C VAL A 463 -11.54 9.83 -8.83
N SER A 464 -12.19 8.69 -9.10
CA SER A 464 -13.20 8.02 -8.26
C SER A 464 -12.68 7.45 -6.93
N GLY A 465 -11.38 7.59 -6.65
CA GLY A 465 -10.79 7.40 -5.31
C GLY A 465 -10.74 8.69 -4.45
N TYR A 466 -11.27 9.81 -4.95
CA TYR A 466 -11.19 11.13 -4.33
C TYR A 466 -12.57 11.79 -4.29
N MET A 467 -13.14 11.98 -3.09
CA MET A 467 -14.54 12.37 -2.89
C MET A 467 -14.93 13.71 -3.54
N PHE A 468 -13.96 14.62 -3.64
CA PHE A 468 -14.05 15.97 -4.20
C PHE A 468 -13.05 16.21 -5.35
N GLY A 469 -12.66 15.13 -6.04
CA GLY A 469 -11.66 15.17 -7.10
C GLY A 469 -10.22 15.30 -6.60
N LYS A 470 -9.27 15.34 -7.54
CA LYS A 470 -7.82 15.30 -7.22
C LYS A 470 -7.34 16.63 -6.62
N GLY A 471 -7.03 16.61 -5.33
CA GLY A 471 -6.41 17.69 -4.57
C GLY A 471 -5.68 17.12 -3.36
N VAL A 472 -5.16 17.98 -2.47
CA VAL A 472 -4.63 17.55 -1.16
C VAL A 472 -5.74 17.70 -0.12
N TYR A 473 -5.99 16.62 0.63
CA TYR A 473 -7.10 16.49 1.58
C TYR A 473 -6.62 16.69 3.01
N PHE A 474 -7.37 17.47 3.77
CA PHE A 474 -7.14 17.79 5.18
C PHE A 474 -8.43 17.67 6.00
N ALA A 475 -8.30 17.52 7.32
CA ALA A 475 -9.41 17.55 8.26
C ALA A 475 -9.12 18.45 9.47
N ASP A 476 -10.18 19.01 10.03
CA ASP A 476 -10.23 19.65 11.34
C ASP A 476 -10.24 18.62 12.50
N ILE A 477 -10.65 17.38 12.21
CA ILE A 477 -10.78 16.26 13.15
C ILE A 477 -9.59 15.31 13.02
N VAL A 478 -8.64 15.32 13.97
CA VAL A 478 -7.38 14.56 13.84
C VAL A 478 -7.59 13.06 13.64
N SER A 479 -8.57 12.49 14.36
CA SER A 479 -8.90 11.06 14.28
C SER A 479 -9.32 10.61 12.88
N LYS A 480 -9.87 11.51 12.05
CA LYS A 480 -10.22 11.21 10.66
C LYS A 480 -8.97 11.05 9.81
N SER A 481 -8.04 12.01 9.93
CA SER A 481 -6.73 11.92 9.29
C SER A 481 -5.91 10.73 9.80
N ALA A 482 -6.03 10.40 11.09
CA ALA A 482 -5.34 9.26 11.71
C ALA A 482 -5.78 7.89 11.16
N GLY A 483 -6.98 7.75 10.61
CA GLY A 483 -7.42 6.54 9.90
C GLY A 483 -6.51 6.19 8.71
N TYR A 484 -6.00 7.21 7.99
CA TYR A 484 -5.12 7.04 6.84
C TYR A 484 -3.68 6.62 7.22
N CYS A 485 -3.31 6.65 8.50
CA CYS A 485 -1.99 6.20 8.96
C CYS A 485 -1.77 4.68 8.81
N CYS A 486 -2.84 3.89 8.74
CA CYS A 486 -2.82 2.41 8.69
C CYS A 486 -1.89 1.78 9.75
N SER A 487 -1.93 2.27 11.00
CA SER A 487 -0.92 1.97 12.05
C SER A 487 -0.76 0.48 12.42
N HIS A 488 -1.73 -0.37 12.08
CA HIS A 488 -1.63 -1.83 12.16
C HIS A 488 -0.55 -2.44 11.23
N LEU A 489 -0.05 -1.67 10.26
CA LEU A 489 1.10 -2.01 9.42
C LEU A 489 2.44 -1.69 10.10
N SER A 490 2.47 -0.71 11.00
CA SER A 490 3.65 -0.06 11.58
C SER A 490 3.70 -0.11 13.10
N ASN A 491 3.56 -1.30 13.69
CA ASN A 491 3.68 -1.54 15.14
C ASN A 491 2.76 -0.68 16.03
N LYS A 492 1.55 -0.36 15.54
CA LYS A 492 0.60 0.60 16.12
C LYS A 492 1.14 2.04 16.25
N GLU A 493 2.13 2.42 15.46
CA GLU A 493 2.62 3.81 15.37
C GLU A 493 2.23 4.43 14.02
N GLY A 494 1.94 5.73 14.03
CA GLY A 494 1.63 6.50 12.83
C GLY A 494 2.18 7.91 12.91
N LEU A 495 2.26 8.56 11.76
CA LEU A 495 2.70 9.94 11.60
C LEU A 495 1.53 10.78 11.08
N LEU A 496 1.38 11.96 11.66
CA LEU A 496 0.34 12.95 11.37
C LEU A 496 1.01 14.30 11.14
N LEU A 497 0.69 14.96 10.03
CA LEU A 497 1.05 16.35 9.79
C LEU A 497 -0.05 17.27 10.29
N LEU A 498 0.35 18.42 10.80
CA LEU A 498 -0.50 19.60 10.91
C LEU A 498 0.10 20.68 9.98
N CYS A 499 -0.63 21.02 8.93
CA CYS A 499 -0.18 21.95 7.90
C CYS A 499 -0.93 23.27 7.99
N GLU A 500 -0.23 24.37 7.79
CA GLU A 500 -0.83 25.67 7.49
C GLU A 500 -1.32 25.63 6.04
N VAL A 501 -2.62 25.81 5.84
CA VAL A 501 -3.27 25.79 4.51
C VAL A 501 -4.02 27.08 4.31
N ALA A 502 -3.71 27.82 3.25
CA ALA A 502 -4.43 29.03 2.86
C ALA A 502 -5.73 28.63 2.13
N ILE A 503 -6.81 28.38 2.89
CA ILE A 503 -8.05 27.81 2.37
C ILE A 503 -8.79 28.79 1.45
N GLY A 504 -8.71 30.10 1.76
CA GLY A 504 -9.47 31.16 1.08
C GLY A 504 -10.98 30.91 1.07
N GLU A 505 -11.67 31.49 0.09
CA GLU A 505 -13.09 31.23 -0.17
C GLU A 505 -13.37 29.77 -0.60
N THR A 506 -14.24 29.08 0.14
CA THR A 506 -14.58 27.66 -0.05
C THR A 506 -15.78 27.45 -1.00
N ASN A 507 -15.71 26.41 -1.82
CA ASN A 507 -16.85 25.81 -2.52
C ASN A 507 -17.46 24.72 -1.61
N ASP A 508 -18.54 25.07 -0.91
CA ASP A 508 -19.15 24.21 0.11
C ASP A 508 -20.05 23.13 -0.51
N LEU A 509 -19.82 21.87 -0.15
CA LEU A 509 -20.54 20.72 -0.70
C LEU A 509 -21.04 19.78 0.39
N THR A 510 -22.33 19.44 0.36
CA THR A 510 -22.96 18.47 1.27
C THR A 510 -22.74 17.01 0.89
N ASN A 511 -22.37 16.75 -0.37
CA ASN A 511 -22.32 15.43 -1.00
C ASN A 511 -21.08 15.31 -1.90
N ALA A 512 -20.58 14.09 -2.09
CA ALA A 512 -19.43 13.79 -2.95
C ALA A 512 -19.62 14.31 -4.39
N LYS A 513 -18.57 14.93 -4.94
CA LYS A 513 -18.55 15.47 -6.30
C LYS A 513 -17.15 15.32 -6.90
N TYR A 514 -16.95 14.28 -7.70
CA TYR A 514 -15.65 13.90 -8.27
C TYR A 514 -14.98 14.98 -9.14
N ASP A 515 -15.72 16.00 -9.61
CA ASP A 515 -15.19 17.14 -10.36
C ASP A 515 -15.26 18.49 -9.61
N ALA A 516 -15.31 18.47 -8.28
CA ALA A 516 -15.25 19.68 -7.45
C ALA A 516 -13.95 20.48 -7.57
N ASN A 517 -12.89 19.89 -8.16
CA ASN A 517 -11.69 20.61 -8.57
C ASN A 517 -11.95 21.64 -9.70
N LYS A 518 -13.09 21.57 -10.38
CA LYS A 518 -13.62 22.66 -11.23
C LYS A 518 -14.31 23.69 -10.33
N LEU A 519 -13.50 24.51 -9.67
CA LEU A 519 -13.97 25.54 -8.74
C LEU A 519 -14.88 26.57 -9.43
N PRO A 520 -15.97 27.02 -8.79
CA PRO A 520 -16.71 28.21 -9.21
C PRO A 520 -15.82 29.48 -9.17
N ARG A 521 -16.16 30.49 -9.98
CA ARG A 521 -15.44 31.78 -10.01
C ARG A 521 -15.39 32.39 -8.60
N GLY A 522 -14.19 32.74 -8.14
CA GLY A 522 -13.95 33.35 -6.83
C GLY A 522 -13.84 32.36 -5.67
N LYS A 523 -13.93 31.04 -5.91
CA LYS A 523 -13.62 29.99 -4.92
C LYS A 523 -12.23 29.42 -5.18
N HIS A 524 -11.53 29.04 -4.11
CA HIS A 524 -10.12 28.63 -4.11
C HIS A 524 -9.92 27.19 -3.60
N SER A 525 -10.88 26.66 -2.86
CA SER A 525 -10.85 25.35 -2.21
C SER A 525 -12.25 24.73 -2.21
N THR A 526 -12.37 23.45 -1.84
CA THR A 526 -13.66 22.81 -1.56
C THR A 526 -13.76 22.44 -0.09
N LEU A 527 -14.93 22.67 0.51
CA LEU A 527 -15.28 22.22 1.85
C LEU A 527 -16.36 21.12 1.74
N GLY A 528 -15.99 19.88 2.01
CA GLY A 528 -16.94 18.80 2.27
C GLY A 528 -17.56 19.00 3.64
N MET A 529 -18.84 19.36 3.72
CA MET A 529 -19.50 19.73 4.99
C MET A 529 -19.89 18.51 5.84
N GLY A 530 -19.23 18.37 6.99
CA GLY A 530 -19.49 17.35 8.01
C GLY A 530 -20.57 17.74 9.01
N LYS A 531 -21.34 16.77 9.51
CA LYS A 531 -22.29 16.96 10.61
C LYS A 531 -21.61 17.33 11.93
N TRP A 532 -20.53 16.62 12.27
CA TRP A 532 -19.79 16.81 13.51
C TRP A 532 -18.58 17.71 13.26
N ILE A 533 -18.52 18.83 13.98
CA ILE A 533 -17.48 19.85 13.83
C ILE A 533 -16.92 20.26 15.20
N PRO A 534 -15.66 20.74 15.28
CA PRO A 534 -15.15 21.45 16.46
C PRO A 534 -15.99 22.70 16.75
N ASP A 535 -16.17 23.06 18.01
CA ASP A 535 -16.88 24.30 18.40
C ASP A 535 -15.94 25.51 18.60
N HIS A 536 -14.64 25.25 18.78
CA HIS A 536 -13.66 26.25 19.18
C HIS A 536 -12.42 26.28 18.26
N SER A 537 -11.75 27.43 18.22
CA SER A 537 -10.47 27.61 17.55
C SER A 537 -9.63 28.69 18.26
N GLU A 538 -8.32 28.48 18.30
CA GLU A 538 -7.32 29.51 18.61
C GLU A 538 -6.56 29.88 17.31
N ASP A 539 -5.86 31.01 17.31
CA ASP A 539 -4.98 31.42 16.20
C ASP A 539 -3.51 31.17 16.58
N ILE A 540 -2.72 30.58 15.67
CA ILE A 540 -1.26 30.40 15.79
C ILE A 540 -0.60 31.02 14.55
N ASP A 541 0.37 31.92 14.76
CA ASP A 541 1.07 32.77 13.77
C ASP A 541 0.16 33.73 12.96
N ASP A 542 -0.91 33.20 12.36
CA ASP A 542 -2.09 33.86 11.76
C ASP A 542 -3.10 32.81 11.20
N ALA A 543 -2.96 31.54 11.59
CA ALA A 543 -3.71 30.40 11.09
C ALA A 543 -4.54 29.75 12.21
N LYS A 544 -5.80 29.44 11.92
CA LYS A 544 -6.74 28.87 12.89
C LYS A 544 -6.47 27.40 13.16
N ILE A 545 -6.22 27.04 14.41
CA ILE A 545 -6.21 25.65 14.88
C ILE A 545 -7.53 25.34 15.57
N PHE A 546 -8.19 24.25 15.14
CA PHE A 546 -9.47 23.83 15.71
C PHE A 546 -9.31 22.92 16.92
N MET A 547 -10.21 23.07 17.89
CA MET A 547 -10.27 22.29 19.12
C MET A 547 -11.72 21.94 19.47
N GLY A 548 -11.87 20.81 20.16
CA GLY A 548 -13.17 20.39 20.68
C GLY A 548 -13.62 21.19 21.92
N PRO A 549 -14.83 20.90 22.43
CA PRO A 549 -15.63 19.71 22.12
C PRO A 549 -16.23 19.65 20.70
N ILE A 550 -16.45 18.42 20.22
CA ILE A 550 -17.05 18.19 18.90
C ILE A 550 -18.59 18.14 19.03
N GLN A 551 -19.27 19.08 18.39
CA GLN A 551 -20.73 19.25 18.38
C GLN A 551 -21.36 18.90 17.02
N GLU A 552 -22.69 18.76 16.96
CA GLU A 552 -23.42 18.57 15.70
C GLU A 552 -23.93 19.90 15.15
N GLU A 553 -23.56 20.22 13.90
CA GLU A 553 -23.95 21.44 13.20
C GLU A 553 -25.40 21.33 12.67
N SER A 554 -26.32 21.88 13.46
CA SER A 554 -27.77 21.81 13.27
C SER A 554 -28.33 22.81 12.25
N LYS A 555 -27.58 23.85 11.86
CA LYS A 555 -28.08 24.93 10.98
C LYS A 555 -28.19 24.50 9.52
N THR A 556 -27.25 23.70 9.01
CA THR A 556 -27.26 23.27 7.60
C THR A 556 -27.96 21.92 7.44
N LYS A 557 -29.16 21.93 6.87
CA LYS A 557 -29.88 20.69 6.51
C LYS A 557 -29.13 19.93 5.41
N ASN A 558 -29.26 18.61 5.40
CA ASN A 558 -28.74 17.68 4.39
C ASN A 558 -27.21 17.54 4.29
N ARG A 559 -26.44 17.77 5.37
CA ARG A 559 -25.01 17.34 5.43
C ARG A 559 -24.91 15.80 5.43
N CYS A 560 -24.22 15.23 4.45
CA CYS A 560 -24.07 13.76 4.32
C CYS A 560 -22.77 13.21 4.91
N LEU A 561 -21.74 14.05 5.12
CA LEU A 561 -20.48 13.61 5.73
C LEU A 561 -20.56 13.59 7.26
N ARG A 562 -19.78 12.72 7.91
CA ARG A 562 -19.67 12.71 9.38
C ARG A 562 -18.87 13.88 9.92
N TYR A 563 -17.72 14.19 9.30
CA TYR A 563 -16.78 15.25 9.69
C TYR A 563 -16.31 15.99 8.44
N ASN A 564 -15.82 17.23 8.57
CA ASN A 564 -15.44 18.06 7.43
C ASN A 564 -14.30 17.45 6.58
N GLU A 565 -14.15 17.96 5.36
CA GLU A 565 -12.96 17.79 4.50
C GLU A 565 -12.61 19.11 3.87
N TYR A 566 -11.35 19.51 3.98
CA TYR A 566 -10.81 20.69 3.32
C TYR A 566 -9.90 20.24 2.20
N ILE A 567 -10.20 20.66 0.96
CA ILE A 567 -9.47 20.23 -0.23
C ILE A 567 -8.93 21.46 -0.95
N THR A 568 -7.60 21.55 -1.02
CA THR A 568 -6.91 22.47 -1.94
C THR A 568 -6.53 21.74 -3.22
N TYR A 569 -6.63 22.45 -4.34
CA TYR A 569 -6.24 21.98 -5.68
C TYR A 569 -4.92 22.62 -6.15
N ASP A 570 -4.21 23.22 -5.20
CA ASP A 570 -2.91 23.86 -5.36
C ASP A 570 -1.99 23.44 -4.19
N ILE A 571 -0.74 23.14 -4.49
CA ILE A 571 0.28 22.72 -3.52
C ILE A 571 1.05 23.90 -2.94
N ASP A 572 1.17 25.02 -3.67
CA ASP A 572 1.87 26.21 -3.20
C ASP A 572 1.03 26.99 -2.17
N ARG A 573 -0.16 26.47 -1.80
CA ARG A 573 -1.03 26.97 -0.71
C ARG A 573 -0.98 26.12 0.56
N ILE A 574 0.10 25.35 0.74
CA ILE A 574 0.33 24.44 1.86
C ILE A 574 1.74 24.66 2.41
N VAL A 575 1.87 24.76 3.74
CA VAL A 575 3.15 24.58 4.46
C VAL A 575 2.97 23.50 5.52
N MET A 576 3.85 22.51 5.53
CA MET A 576 3.95 21.54 6.62
C MET A 576 4.66 22.20 7.81
N LYS A 577 3.94 22.46 8.91
CA LYS A 577 4.46 23.20 10.08
C LYS A 577 4.83 22.29 11.25
N TYR A 578 4.03 21.25 11.49
CA TYR A 578 4.24 20.33 12.61
C TYR A 578 4.03 18.87 12.21
N LEU A 579 4.79 17.97 12.86
CA LEU A 579 4.76 16.53 12.67
C LEU A 579 4.60 15.83 14.02
N PHE A 580 3.55 15.01 14.15
CA PHE A 580 3.24 14.23 15.34
C PHE A 580 3.53 12.76 15.07
N ARG A 581 4.29 12.12 15.96
CA ARG A 581 4.42 10.66 16.04
C ARG A 581 3.52 10.16 17.14
N CYS A 582 2.49 9.40 16.79
CA CYS A 582 1.49 8.93 17.75
C CYS A 582 1.46 7.40 17.85
N LYS A 583 1.29 6.91 19.08
CA LYS A 583 0.89 5.54 19.37
C LYS A 583 -0.63 5.45 19.24
N PHE A 584 -1.08 4.39 18.60
CA PHE A 584 -2.47 3.95 18.55
C PHE A 584 -2.61 2.81 19.57
N SER A 585 -3.67 2.80 20.36
CA SER A 585 -3.99 1.70 21.28
C SER A 585 -5.34 1.10 20.94
#